data_AF-A0A7M3NLB0-F1
#
_entry.id   AF-A0A7M3NLB0-F1
#
_cell.length_a   1.000
_cell.length_b   1.000
_cell.length_c   1.000
_cell.angle_alpha   90.00
_cell.angle_beta   90.00
_cell.angle_gamma   90.00
#
_symmetry.space_group_name_H-M   'P 1'
#
loop_
_entity.id
_entity.type
_entity.pdbx_description
1 polymer ?
#
loop_
_entity_poly.entity_id
_entity_poly.type
_entity_poly.pdbx_seq_one_letter_code
_entity_poly.pdbx_strand_id
1 'polypeptide(L)'
;MGLAPNTAAPFSGTRWDMRKIQGTQDEFVFRCLGDIEGNRFLDGHTHDGTVGLAPDTSEPFTGTRWKATKSSDNITTIKCLGDIEGNRFLDGHTHEGTVGLAPNVQPPFTGTRWAVEVPID
;
A
#
# COMPACT_ATOMS: atom_id res chain seq x y z
N MET A 1 7.64 2.71 6.87
CA MET A 1 7.69 3.80 5.87
C MET A 1 7.07 5.07 6.47
N GLY A 2 7.50 6.28 6.09
CA GLY A 2 6.91 7.55 6.56
C GLY A 2 5.85 8.11 5.62
N LEU A 3 4.85 8.81 6.16
CA LEU A 3 3.87 9.61 5.43
C LEU A 3 4.43 11.01 5.18
N ALA A 4 4.42 11.46 3.92
CA ALA A 4 4.74 12.83 3.59
C ALA A 4 3.56 13.76 3.92
N PRO A 5 3.81 15.01 4.35
CA PRO A 5 2.74 15.96 4.69
C PRO A 5 1.98 16.49 3.46
N ASN A 6 2.54 16.36 2.25
CA ASN A 6 1.91 16.72 0.98
C ASN A 6 2.66 16.07 -0.20
N THR A 7 2.19 16.30 -1.43
CA THR A 7 2.77 15.76 -2.68
C THR A 7 3.79 16.69 -3.37
N ALA A 8 4.14 17.82 -2.75
CA ALA A 8 5.07 18.79 -3.31
C ALA A 8 6.54 18.41 -3.04
N ALA A 9 7.46 19.03 -3.77
CA ALA A 9 8.89 18.89 -3.49
C ALA A 9 9.22 19.30 -2.03
N PRO A 10 10.16 18.61 -1.36
CA PRO A 10 11.08 17.60 -1.89
C PRO A 10 10.58 16.14 -1.76
N PHE A 11 9.30 15.89 -1.50
CA PHE A 11 8.78 14.55 -1.21
C PHE A 11 8.57 13.72 -2.49
N SER A 12 9.64 13.07 -2.94
CA SER A 12 9.62 12.26 -4.17
C SER A 12 8.78 10.99 -4.09
N GLY A 13 8.60 10.42 -2.90
CA GLY A 13 7.85 9.17 -2.68
C GLY A 13 6.31 9.29 -2.67
N THR A 14 5.76 10.41 -3.16
CA THR A 14 4.32 10.72 -3.03
C THR A 14 3.49 10.36 -4.25
N ARG A 15 4.14 10.01 -5.37
CA ARG A 15 3.48 9.62 -6.61
C ARG A 15 3.69 8.14 -6.87
N TRP A 16 2.61 7.45 -7.23
CA TRP A 16 2.58 6.01 -7.39
C TRP A 16 1.87 5.63 -8.68
N ASP A 17 2.43 4.66 -9.38
CA ASP A 17 1.81 3.97 -10.52
C ASP A 17 1.17 2.69 -10.00
N MET A 18 -0.16 2.64 -10.04
CA MET A 18 -0.96 1.51 -9.60
C MET A 18 -1.29 0.63 -10.80
N ARG A 19 -0.67 -0.54 -10.88
CA ARG A 19 -0.81 -1.44 -12.04
C ARG A 19 -1.66 -2.64 -11.67
N LYS A 20 -2.75 -2.85 -12.41
CA LYS A 20 -3.60 -4.03 -12.29
C LYS A 20 -2.84 -5.27 -12.73
N ILE A 21 -2.94 -6.34 -11.94
CA ILE A 21 -2.38 -7.65 -12.30
C ILE A 21 -3.31 -8.27 -13.35
N GLN A 22 -2.74 -8.71 -14.48
CA GLN A 22 -3.54 -9.31 -15.55
C GLN A 22 -4.25 -10.58 -15.06
N GLY A 23 -5.50 -10.74 -15.46
CA GLY A 23 -6.32 -11.90 -15.09
C GLY A 23 -6.98 -11.80 -13.71
N THR A 24 -6.80 -10.70 -12.98
CA THR A 24 -7.48 -10.45 -11.70
C THR A 24 -8.49 -9.32 -11.82
N GLN A 25 -9.47 -9.27 -10.93
CA GLN A 25 -10.47 -8.21 -10.92
C GLN A 25 -9.98 -6.96 -10.17
N ASP A 26 -9.28 -7.16 -9.06
CA ASP A 26 -9.00 -6.12 -8.08
C ASP A 26 -7.62 -6.26 -7.41
N GLU A 27 -6.68 -6.96 -8.05
CA GLU A 27 -5.30 -7.07 -7.57
C GLU A 27 -4.35 -6.15 -8.32
N PHE A 28 -3.43 -5.54 -7.57
CA PHE A 28 -2.55 -4.49 -8.05
C PHE A 28 -1.14 -4.65 -7.47
N VAL A 29 -0.19 -4.01 -8.14
CA VAL A 29 1.13 -3.66 -7.60
C VAL A 29 1.27 -2.15 -7.61
N PHE A 30 1.88 -1.59 -6.57
CA PHE A 30 2.11 -0.14 -6.47
C PHE A 30 3.58 0.16 -6.69
N ARG A 31 3.90 0.89 -7.76
CA ARG A 31 5.26 1.30 -8.09
C ARG A 31 5.47 2.77 -7.74
N CYS A 32 6.40 3.08 -6.85
CA CYS A 32 6.82 4.42 -6.52
C CYS A 32 7.42 5.11 -7.76
N LEU A 33 7.00 6.34 -8.03
CA LEU A 33 7.46 7.19 -9.14
C LEU A 33 8.45 8.28 -8.68
N GLY A 34 8.99 8.15 -7.47
CA GLY A 34 10.02 9.05 -6.97
C GLY A 34 11.29 9.05 -7.80
N ASP A 35 11.97 10.19 -7.79
CA ASP A 35 13.18 10.48 -8.56
C ASP A 35 14.47 9.99 -7.89
N ILE A 36 14.44 9.62 -6.61
CA ILE A 36 15.58 9.03 -5.89
C ILE A 36 15.68 7.55 -6.22
N GLU A 37 16.81 7.08 -6.77
CA GLU A 37 17.09 5.67 -7.07
C GLU A 37 16.88 4.72 -5.87
N GLY A 38 16.50 3.46 -6.15
CA GLY A 38 16.30 2.42 -5.13
C GLY A 38 15.09 1.53 -5.41
N ASN A 39 14.68 0.77 -4.38
CA ASN A 39 13.50 -0.10 -4.43
C ASN A 39 12.23 0.69 -4.81
N ARG A 40 11.27 0.02 -5.45
CA ARG A 40 10.14 0.70 -6.12
C ARG A 40 8.77 0.14 -5.81
N PHE A 41 8.65 -1.10 -5.38
CA PHE A 41 7.34 -1.73 -5.20
C PHE A 41 6.94 -1.70 -3.74
N LEU A 42 5.73 -1.22 -3.43
CA LEU A 42 5.20 -1.25 -2.08
C LEU A 42 5.10 -2.70 -1.62
N ASP A 43 5.81 -3.06 -0.56
CA ASP A 43 5.88 -4.42 -0.03
C ASP A 43 5.35 -4.48 1.40
N GLY A 44 4.33 -5.31 1.62
CA GLY A 44 3.73 -5.54 2.92
C GLY A 44 4.42 -6.71 3.64
N HIS A 45 5.17 -6.42 4.69
CA HIS A 45 5.77 -7.43 5.54
C HIS A 45 4.75 -7.91 6.58
N THR A 46 3.95 -8.87 6.16
CA THR A 46 2.79 -9.33 6.93
C THR A 46 3.12 -9.88 8.33
N HIS A 47 4.28 -10.51 8.47
CA HIS A 47 4.72 -11.15 9.72
C HIS A 47 5.02 -10.16 10.85
N ASP A 48 5.57 -8.99 10.55
CA ASP A 48 5.94 -7.95 11.51
C ASP A 48 5.03 -6.71 11.46
N GLY A 49 4.09 -6.70 10.50
CA GLY A 49 3.12 -5.63 10.33
C GLY A 49 3.70 -4.35 9.73
N THR A 50 4.88 -4.41 9.11
CA THR A 50 5.52 -3.25 8.50
C THR A 50 5.26 -3.15 6.99
N VAL A 51 5.55 -1.98 6.42
CA VAL A 51 5.62 -1.79 4.97
C VAL A 51 6.97 -1.21 4.57
N GLY A 52 7.48 -1.71 3.45
CA GLY A 52 8.74 -1.31 2.84
C GLY A 52 8.63 -1.12 1.33
N LEU A 53 9.79 -1.03 0.69
CA LEU A 53 9.90 -1.07 -0.76
C LEU A 53 10.74 -2.28 -1.17
N ALA A 54 10.25 -3.06 -2.13
CA ALA A 54 10.93 -4.15 -2.79
C ALA A 54 11.50 -3.73 -4.17
N PRO A 55 12.56 -4.39 -4.66
CA PRO A 55 13.14 -4.11 -5.98
C PRO A 55 12.24 -4.57 -7.14
N ASP A 56 11.47 -5.65 -6.94
CA ASP A 56 10.55 -6.23 -7.92
C ASP A 56 9.33 -6.88 -7.21
N THR A 57 8.50 -7.61 -7.97
CA THR A 57 7.26 -8.24 -7.48
C THR A 57 7.28 -9.78 -7.59
N SER A 58 8.46 -10.35 -7.79
CA SER A 58 8.69 -11.79 -7.87
C SER A 58 9.10 -12.35 -6.50
N GLU A 59 9.15 -13.68 -6.38
CA GLU A 59 9.67 -14.32 -5.18
C GLU A 59 11.06 -13.75 -4.79
N PRO A 60 11.30 -13.41 -3.51
CA PRO A 60 10.46 -13.69 -2.33
C PRO A 60 9.47 -12.57 -1.94
N PHE A 61 9.31 -11.52 -2.75
CA PHE A 61 8.54 -10.30 -2.42
C PHE A 61 7.03 -10.47 -2.63
N THR A 62 6.45 -11.51 -2.05
CA THR A 62 5.02 -11.83 -2.20
C THR A 62 4.10 -10.74 -1.64
N GLY A 63 4.58 -9.97 -0.65
CA GLY A 63 3.88 -8.83 -0.07
C GLY A 63 3.72 -7.62 -1.01
N THR A 64 4.26 -7.68 -2.22
CA THR A 64 4.08 -6.63 -3.24
C THR A 64 2.74 -6.68 -3.98
N ARG A 65 1.97 -7.75 -3.75
CA ARG A 65 0.64 -7.93 -4.32
C ARG A 65 -0.42 -7.44 -3.35
N TRP A 66 -1.36 -6.65 -3.86
CA TRP A 66 -2.38 -6.00 -3.05
C TRP A 66 -3.74 -6.14 -3.69
N LYS A 67 -4.75 -6.41 -2.87
CA LYS A 67 -6.16 -6.36 -3.27
C LYS A 67 -6.77 -5.02 -2.86
N ALA A 68 -7.31 -4.28 -3.82
CA ALA A 68 -7.96 -2.99 -3.57
C ALA A 68 -9.49 -3.18 -3.64
N THR A 69 -10.17 -3.05 -2.51
CA THR A 69 -11.63 -3.20 -2.44
C THR A 69 -12.28 -1.85 -2.15
N LYS A 70 -13.04 -1.35 -3.13
CA LYS A 70 -13.79 -0.10 -3.04
C LYS A 70 -15.15 -0.32 -2.37
N SER A 71 -15.49 0.51 -1.40
CA SER A 71 -16.84 0.59 -0.81
C SER A 71 -17.69 1.66 -1.49
N SER A 72 -18.99 1.66 -1.18
CA SER A 72 -20.01 2.52 -1.80
C SER A 72 -19.80 4.02 -1.57
N ASP A 73 -18.95 4.39 -0.61
CA ASP A 73 -18.61 5.76 -0.21
C ASP A 73 -17.29 6.28 -0.83
N ASN A 74 -16.80 5.63 -1.90
CA ASN A 74 -15.49 5.91 -2.52
C ASN A 74 -14.27 5.68 -1.61
N ILE A 75 -14.44 5.04 -0.46
CA ILE A 75 -13.32 4.57 0.36
C ILE A 75 -12.78 3.28 -0.25
N THR A 76 -11.45 3.13 -0.26
CA THR A 76 -10.76 1.92 -0.69
C THR A 76 -10.01 1.32 0.49
N THR A 77 -10.17 0.02 0.68
CA THR A 77 -9.31 -0.77 1.57
C THR A 77 -8.26 -1.48 0.73
N ILE A 78 -7.02 -1.52 1.21
CA ILE A 78 -5.89 -2.08 0.47
C ILE A 78 -5.31 -3.23 1.32
N LYS A 79 -5.52 -4.46 0.86
CA LYS A 79 -5.15 -5.69 1.58
C LYS A 79 -3.92 -6.34 0.93
N CYS A 80 -2.85 -6.53 1.68
CA CYS A 80 -1.68 -7.30 1.27
C CYS A 80 -2.06 -8.77 1.01
N LEU A 81 -1.51 -9.34 -0.06
CA LEU A 81 -1.71 -10.73 -0.47
C LEU A 81 -0.46 -11.60 -0.23
N GLY A 82 0.51 -11.10 0.53
CA GLY A 82 1.72 -11.86 0.88
C GLY A 82 1.41 -13.17 1.59
N ASP A 83 2.28 -14.15 1.36
CA ASP A 83 2.02 -15.56 1.69
C ASP A 83 2.23 -15.90 3.17
N ILE A 84 2.89 -15.03 3.94
CA ILE A 84 3.13 -15.24 5.38
C ILE A 84 1.95 -14.70 6.18
N GLU A 85 1.33 -15.50 7.05
CA GLU A 85 0.23 -15.07 7.94
C GLU A 85 0.59 -13.87 8.83
N GLY A 86 -0.41 -13.05 9.21
CA GLY A 86 -0.22 -11.82 9.99
C GLY A 86 -1.07 -10.64 9.53
N ASN A 87 -0.65 -9.41 9.85
CA ASN A 87 -1.41 -8.20 9.50
C ASN A 87 -1.48 -8.00 7.98
N ARG A 88 -2.58 -7.41 7.49
CA ARG A 88 -2.89 -7.38 6.04
C ARG A 88 -3.34 -6.04 5.49
N PHE A 89 -3.91 -5.14 6.28
CA PHE A 89 -4.52 -3.93 5.74
C PHE A 89 -3.58 -2.75 5.84
N LEU A 90 -3.31 -2.07 4.72
CA LEU A 90 -2.47 -0.87 4.70
C LEU A 90 -3.10 0.20 5.61
N ASP A 91 -2.38 0.60 6.65
CA ASP A 91 -2.88 1.50 7.70
C ASP A 91 -1.97 2.73 7.84
N GLY A 92 -2.56 3.92 7.69
CA GLY A 92 -1.88 5.18 7.95
C GLY A 92 -1.94 5.55 9.43
N HIS A 93 -0.79 5.50 10.12
CA HIS A 93 -0.66 5.95 11.50
C HIS A 93 -0.42 7.47 11.52
N THR A 94 -1.49 8.23 11.35
CA THR A 94 -1.45 9.70 11.18
C THR A 94 -0.82 10.45 12.36
N HIS A 95 -0.96 9.93 13.58
CA HIS A 95 -0.32 10.51 14.77
C HIS A 95 1.21 10.40 14.73
N GLU A 96 1.74 9.32 14.16
CA GLU A 96 3.18 9.03 14.10
C GLU A 96 3.80 9.44 12.76
N GLY A 97 2.98 9.78 11.76
CA GLY A 97 3.43 10.05 10.41
C GLY A 97 4.03 8.81 9.74
N THR A 98 3.53 7.61 10.05
CA THR A 98 4.02 6.34 9.50
C THR A 98 2.91 5.57 8.77
N VAL A 99 3.32 4.56 8.02
CA VAL A 99 2.44 3.55 7.43
C VAL A 99 2.89 2.17 7.91
N GLY A 100 1.91 1.30 8.19
CA GLY A 100 2.10 -0.10 8.54
C GLY A 100 0.95 -0.98 8.02
N LEU A 101 0.85 -2.17 8.60
CA LEU A 101 -0.26 -3.10 8.35
C LEU A 101 -1.06 -3.33 9.63
N ALA A 102 -2.39 -3.25 9.50
CA ALA A 102 -3.37 -3.60 10.51
C ALA A 102 -3.96 -5.01 10.28
N PRO A 103 -4.43 -5.70 11.33
CA PRO A 103 -5.10 -7.00 11.19
C PRO A 103 -6.51 -6.90 10.59
N ASN A 104 -7.18 -5.75 10.71
CA ASN A 104 -8.52 -5.51 10.18
C ASN A 104 -8.77 -4.00 9.97
N VAL A 105 -9.96 -3.65 9.48
CA VAL A 105 -10.36 -2.25 9.16
C VAL A 105 -11.29 -1.62 10.19
N GLN A 106 -11.49 -2.28 11.34
CA GLN A 106 -12.34 -1.81 12.43
C GLN A 106 -11.51 -0.96 13.41
N PRO A 107 -12.14 -0.10 14.22
CA PRO A 107 -11.45 0.59 15.31
C PRO A 107 -10.62 -0.39 16.17
N PRO A 108 -9.40 -0.01 16.56
CA PRO A 108 -8.83 1.34 16.51
C PRO A 108 -8.11 1.71 15.19
N PHE A 109 -8.09 0.85 14.16
CA PHE A 109 -7.31 1.02 12.91
C PHE A 109 -7.99 1.98 11.92
N THR A 110 -7.97 3.26 12.25
CA THR A 110 -8.71 4.30 11.51
C THR A 110 -8.08 4.70 10.19
N GLY A 111 -6.78 4.45 9.99
CA GLY A 111 -6.03 4.78 8.77
C GLY A 111 -6.10 3.72 7.67
N THR A 112 -6.92 2.68 7.83
CA THR A 112 -7.11 1.60 6.84
C THR A 112 -7.99 1.98 5.66
N ARG A 113 -8.48 3.22 5.64
CA ARG A 113 -9.45 3.76 4.70
C ARG A 113 -8.77 4.80 3.81
N TRP A 114 -8.58 4.46 2.54
CA TRP A 114 -7.84 5.29 1.57
C TRP A 114 -8.78 5.90 0.54
N ALA A 115 -8.62 7.19 0.27
CA ALA A 115 -9.16 7.82 -0.92
C ALA A 115 -8.14 7.63 -2.06
N VAL A 116 -8.59 7.09 -3.19
CA VAL A 116 -7.76 6.93 -4.39
C VAL A 116 -8.27 7.92 -5.42
N GLU A 117 -7.48 8.95 -5.74
CA GLU A 117 -7.89 10.07 -6.59
C GLU A 117 -7.99 9.73 -8.07
N VAL A 118 -7.35 8.63 -8.51
CA VAL A 118 -7.46 8.12 -9.88
C VAL A 118 -8.45 6.95 -9.88
N PRO A 119 -9.45 6.92 -10.78
CA PRO A 119 -10.39 5.82 -10.87
C PRO A 119 -9.67 4.47 -10.99
N ILE A 120 -10.07 3.52 -10.14
CA ILE A 120 -9.74 2.11 -10.34
C ILE A 120 -10.78 1.57 -11.32
N ASP A 121 -10.38 1.39 -12.58
CA ASP A 121 -11.21 0.84 -13.66
C ASP A 121 -11.16 -0.71 -13.73
#